data_AF-A0A661ATI9-F1
#
_entry.id   AF-A0A661ATI9-F1
#
_cell.length_a   1.000
_cell.length_b   1.000
_cell.length_c   1.000
_cell.angle_alpha   90.00
_cell.angle_beta   90.00
_cell.angle_gamma   90.00
#
_symmetry.space_group_name_H-M   'P 1'
#
loop_
_entity.id
_entity.type
_entity.pdbx_description
1 polymer ?
#
loop_
_entity_poly.entity_id
_entity_poly.type
_entity_poly.pdbx_seq_one_letter_code
_entity_poly.pdbx_strand_id
1 'polypeptide(L)'
;MRKTILISFIFFALYGVSLQDIVVRAGEEGTEVLLSLDAQVSYTDFTIGEKIVLDLLGVTSTFDGAAFDVGRGGIETITLSPVPSANLLRVVITGETEYTYTVNVVENGILLVLNTGQKDFEEWKASGSSYSPSPVEEKVAVPEKQSALLSLDLENADLLTVLRSIADYAGMNLVVGEGVKGNVTVRLVNVPWERALSLILKSKGYTYVIEGNVIRVGTGEQFAKEREARELAEPLIRRVYRLEFAKPNELEKVIKPILSKRGKINIDERTNSLIVTDIESRQREIEELIGLLDTETPQVEIQVKVVDIDRDVVQELGIDWNVVNLTFGDVTGSAVRGAPVELAEYSGIALNLATLRSFAKLTSIITALEQENKLNVLANPRIVTTNNRKASIFGGKRIAIPVTSPQTGVTYEWTSAGINLVVIPHINSANEILLELVAGLSEMQATDVITETKAETEALVKDGETLVIGGFIHYTETMGEEGIPILRNLPLIGRLFKRTTKEKKEREVLIFLTPHIVKRY
;
A
#
# COMPACT_ATOMS: atom_id res chain seq x y z
N MET A 1 -7.87 -10.14 37.08
CA MET A 1 -6.46 -10.44 36.76
C MET A 1 -6.10 -9.70 35.48
N ARG A 2 -5.22 -8.69 35.57
CA ARG A 2 -4.76 -7.89 34.43
C ARG A 2 -3.59 -8.60 33.76
N LYS A 3 -3.66 -8.89 32.45
CA LYS A 3 -2.49 -9.24 31.63
C LYS A 3 -1.88 -7.94 31.11
N THR A 4 -0.72 -7.58 31.66
CA THR A 4 0.14 -6.49 31.22
C THR A 4 0.89 -6.96 29.98
N ILE A 5 0.78 -6.26 28.85
CA ILE A 5 1.60 -6.51 27.66
C ILE A 5 2.84 -5.63 27.80
N LEU A 6 3.96 -6.27 28.12
CA LEU A 6 5.29 -5.68 28.15
C LEU A 6 5.84 -5.75 26.72
N ILE A 7 6.00 -4.61 26.05
CA ILE A 7 6.73 -4.56 24.77
C ILE A 7 8.22 -4.54 25.14
N SER A 8 8.88 -5.69 25.00
CA SER A 8 10.33 -5.79 25.15
C SER A 8 10.98 -5.34 23.85
N PHE A 9 11.80 -4.28 23.92
CA PHE A 9 12.72 -3.91 22.86
C PHE A 9 13.81 -4.98 22.79
N ILE A 10 13.80 -5.79 21.73
CA ILE A 10 14.84 -6.79 21.49
C ILE A 10 15.93 -6.17 20.60
N PHE A 11 17.13 -6.10 21.17
CA PHE A 11 18.37 -5.83 20.47
C PHE A 11 18.65 -6.98 19.49
N PHE A 12 18.72 -6.72 18.18
CA PHE A 12 19.16 -7.71 17.22
C PHE A 12 20.68 -7.89 17.34
N ALA A 13 21.10 -9.08 17.78
CA ALA A 13 22.45 -9.56 17.52
C ALA A 13 22.58 -9.88 16.02
N LEU A 14 23.73 -9.59 15.44
CA LEU A 14 24.10 -9.79 14.03
C LEU A 14 24.22 -11.28 13.59
N TYR A 15 23.53 -12.20 14.27
CA TYR A 15 23.49 -13.62 13.95
C TYR A 15 22.14 -13.94 13.31
N GLY A 16 22.14 -14.51 12.10
CA GLY A 16 20.91 -14.95 11.43
C GLY A 16 20.18 -15.99 12.27
N VAL A 17 18.87 -15.86 12.40
CA VAL A 17 18.01 -16.80 13.16
C VAL A 17 17.88 -18.09 12.35
N SER A 18 17.84 -19.24 13.02
CA SER A 18 17.74 -20.55 12.38
C SER A 18 16.50 -21.34 12.82
N LEU A 19 15.79 -21.92 11.84
CA LEU A 19 14.70 -22.86 12.07
C LEU A 19 15.27 -24.25 12.38
N GLN A 20 15.00 -24.72 13.59
CA GLN A 20 15.55 -25.95 14.16
C GLN A 20 14.67 -27.18 13.87
N ASP A 21 13.35 -27.04 14.00
CA ASP A 21 12.41 -28.15 13.77
C ASP A 21 10.98 -27.63 13.55
N ILE A 22 10.13 -28.50 12.99
CA ILE A 22 8.67 -28.30 12.88
C ILE A 22 7.99 -29.48 13.55
N VAL A 23 7.09 -29.20 14.50
CA VAL A 23 6.34 -30.21 15.24
C VAL A 23 4.85 -30.01 15.03
N VAL A 24 4.14 -31.07 14.63
CA VAL A 24 2.67 -31.08 14.49
C VAL A 24 2.09 -32.02 15.53
N ARG A 25 1.16 -31.54 16.36
CA ARG A 25 0.56 -32.33 17.45
C ARG A 25 -0.90 -31.96 17.71
N ALA A 26 -1.63 -32.84 18.39
CA ALA A 26 -3.01 -32.57 18.79
C ALA A 26 -3.07 -31.54 19.94
N GLY A 27 -3.95 -30.55 19.82
CA GLY A 27 -4.24 -29.51 20.81
C GLY A 27 -5.72 -29.48 21.22
N GLU A 28 -6.06 -28.58 22.16
CA GLU A 28 -7.42 -28.53 22.73
C GLU A 28 -8.49 -28.07 21.72
N GLU A 29 -8.12 -27.14 20.83
CA GLU A 29 -8.99 -26.54 19.81
C GLU A 29 -8.79 -27.11 18.39
N GLY A 30 -7.84 -28.05 18.21
CA GLY A 30 -7.54 -28.66 16.91
C GLY A 30 -6.06 -29.06 16.79
N THR A 31 -5.43 -28.72 15.67
CA THR A 31 -4.05 -29.10 15.37
C THR A 31 -3.08 -27.97 15.71
N GLU A 32 -2.04 -28.27 16.48
CA GLU A 32 -0.96 -27.34 16.80
C GLU A 32 0.27 -27.59 15.93
N VAL A 33 0.81 -26.54 15.29
CA VAL A 33 2.06 -26.57 14.53
C VAL A 33 3.06 -25.63 15.20
N LEU A 34 4.13 -26.18 15.75
CA LEU A 34 5.20 -25.45 16.42
C LEU A 34 6.44 -25.38 15.52
N LEU A 35 6.84 -24.16 15.16
CA LEU A 35 8.10 -23.86 14.48
C LEU A 35 9.13 -23.49 15.54
N SER A 36 10.13 -24.35 15.74
CA SER A 36 11.17 -24.16 16.75
C SER A 36 12.30 -23.30 16.18
N LEU A 37 12.53 -22.13 16.77
CA LEU A 37 13.50 -21.13 16.32
C LEU A 37 14.49 -20.84 17.47
N ASP A 38 15.74 -20.52 17.14
CA ASP A 38 16.77 -20.18 18.13
C ASP A 38 16.69 -18.74 18.67
N ALA A 39 15.83 -17.90 18.07
CA ALA A 39 15.49 -16.57 18.57
C ALA A 39 14.07 -16.17 18.13
N GLN A 40 13.53 -15.11 18.73
CA GLN A 40 12.26 -14.53 18.33
C GLN A 40 12.37 -13.85 16.95
N VAL A 41 11.39 -14.06 16.08
CA VAL A 41 11.38 -13.54 14.71
C VAL A 41 10.15 -12.71 14.42
N SER A 42 10.29 -11.77 13.49
CA SER A 42 9.15 -11.11 12.84
C SER A 42 8.59 -12.04 11.76
N TYR A 43 7.27 -12.14 11.69
CA TYR A 43 6.58 -12.93 10.68
C TYR A 43 5.40 -12.15 10.07
N THR A 44 4.99 -12.56 8.88
CA THR A 44 3.73 -12.18 8.24
C THR A 44 3.00 -13.46 7.84
N ASP A 45 1.69 -13.54 8.07
CA ASP A 45 0.87 -14.67 7.67
C ASP A 45 -0.30 -14.27 6.76
N PHE A 46 -0.70 -15.18 5.87
CA PHE A 46 -1.88 -15.04 5.01
C PHE A 46 -2.34 -16.41 4.49
N THR A 47 -3.56 -16.49 3.96
CA THR A 47 -4.13 -17.71 3.38
C THR A 47 -4.35 -17.59 1.87
N ILE A 48 -4.17 -18.71 1.16
CA ILE A 48 -4.52 -18.89 -0.26
C ILE A 48 -5.22 -20.24 -0.41
N GLY A 49 -6.56 -20.25 -0.39
CA GLY A 49 -7.34 -21.50 -0.43
C GLY A 49 -7.05 -22.37 0.79
N GLU A 50 -6.72 -23.65 0.58
CA GLU A 50 -6.34 -24.60 1.63
C GLU A 50 -4.92 -24.39 2.22
N LYS A 51 -4.18 -23.37 1.76
CA LYS A 51 -2.80 -23.10 2.16
C LYS A 51 -2.70 -21.94 3.14
N ILE A 52 -2.08 -22.21 4.28
CA ILE A 52 -1.65 -21.18 5.25
C ILE A 52 -0.17 -20.88 4.96
N VAL A 53 0.14 -19.63 4.70
CA VAL A 53 1.49 -19.17 4.38
C VAL A 53 2.02 -18.30 5.50
N LEU A 54 3.23 -18.61 5.97
CA LEU A 54 3.94 -17.88 7.02
C LEU A 54 5.32 -17.47 6.51
N ASP A 55 5.52 -16.16 6.33
CA ASP A 55 6.78 -15.57 5.90
C ASP A 55 7.61 -15.15 7.12
N LEU A 56 8.73 -15.82 7.35
CA LEU A 56 9.65 -15.57 8.45
C LEU A 56 10.83 -14.71 7.97
N LEU A 57 10.99 -13.50 8.51
CA LEU A 57 12.03 -12.57 8.07
C LEU A 57 13.39 -12.90 8.69
N GLY A 58 14.44 -12.99 7.87
CA GLY A 58 15.81 -13.19 8.33
C GLY A 58 16.10 -14.58 8.93
N VAL A 59 15.26 -15.56 8.63
CA VAL A 59 15.41 -16.95 9.09
C VAL A 59 16.08 -17.80 8.02
N THR A 60 17.04 -18.62 8.43
CA THR A 60 17.67 -19.66 7.63
C THR A 60 17.19 -21.04 8.09
N SER A 61 17.13 -22.05 7.22
CA SER A 61 16.76 -23.41 7.61
C SER A 61 17.78 -24.42 7.11
N THR A 62 17.88 -25.55 7.80
CA THR A 62 18.57 -26.74 7.28
C THR A 62 17.66 -27.57 6.36
N PHE A 63 16.37 -27.24 6.30
CA PHE A 63 15.33 -27.87 5.46
C PHE A 63 14.96 -27.01 4.25
N ASP A 64 15.90 -26.24 3.70
CA ASP A 64 15.65 -25.35 2.57
C ASP A 64 15.08 -26.11 1.36
N GLY A 65 13.90 -25.69 0.90
CA GLY A 65 13.21 -26.35 -0.21
C GLY A 65 12.60 -27.70 0.18
N ALA A 66 12.38 -28.02 1.45
CA ALA A 66 11.77 -29.29 1.86
C ALA A 66 10.24 -29.29 1.72
N ALA A 67 9.68 -30.35 1.14
CA ALA A 67 8.27 -30.71 1.23
C ALA A 67 8.13 -31.97 2.10
N PHE A 68 7.45 -31.80 3.22
CA PHE A 68 7.09 -32.87 4.14
C PHE A 68 5.66 -33.33 3.89
N ASP A 69 5.47 -34.61 3.57
CA ASP A 69 4.16 -35.27 3.66
C ASP A 69 3.85 -35.52 5.15
N VAL A 70 2.93 -34.73 5.71
CA VAL A 70 2.53 -34.82 7.12
C VAL A 70 1.37 -35.82 7.24
N GLY A 71 0.34 -35.67 6.41
CA GLY A 71 -0.83 -36.55 6.33
C GLY A 71 -1.54 -36.83 7.66
N ARG A 72 -1.49 -35.89 8.62
CA ARG A 72 -1.97 -36.05 10.00
C ARG A 72 -2.47 -34.71 10.54
N GLY A 73 -3.45 -34.74 11.43
CA GLY A 73 -3.98 -33.52 12.06
C GLY A 73 -4.66 -32.58 11.06
N GLY A 74 -5.24 -33.09 9.97
CA GLY A 74 -5.82 -32.28 8.90
C GLY A 74 -4.80 -31.53 8.04
N ILE A 75 -3.49 -31.77 8.23
CA ILE A 75 -2.42 -31.19 7.41
C ILE A 75 -1.94 -32.26 6.42
N GLU A 76 -2.00 -31.93 5.13
CA GLU A 76 -1.47 -32.78 4.06
C GLU A 76 0.04 -32.62 3.95
N THR A 77 0.51 -31.39 3.70
CA THR A 77 1.92 -31.10 3.43
C THR A 77 2.42 -29.84 4.13
N ILE A 78 3.69 -29.84 4.52
CA ILE A 78 4.41 -28.63 4.96
C ILE A 78 5.59 -28.41 4.02
N THR A 79 5.62 -27.25 3.36
CA THR A 79 6.67 -26.86 2.41
C THR A 79 7.45 -25.67 2.92
N LEU A 80 8.78 -25.72 2.84
CA LEU A 80 9.67 -24.60 3.14
C LEU A 80 10.29 -24.07 1.86
N SER A 81 10.12 -22.78 1.58
CA SER A 81 10.64 -22.11 0.40
C SER A 81 11.47 -20.89 0.79
N PRO A 82 12.80 -20.91 0.66
CA PRO A 82 13.61 -19.73 0.88
C PRO A 82 13.39 -18.73 -0.27
N VAL A 83 13.26 -17.44 0.06
CA VAL A 83 13.15 -16.34 -0.91
C VAL A 83 14.37 -15.42 -0.75
N PRO A 84 15.51 -15.73 -1.42
CA PRO A 84 16.77 -15.00 -1.21
C PRO A 84 16.67 -13.51 -1.54
N SER A 85 15.85 -13.14 -2.52
CA SER A 85 15.66 -11.74 -2.93
C SER A 85 15.01 -10.86 -1.86
N ALA A 86 14.28 -11.46 -0.91
CA ALA A 86 13.56 -10.77 0.15
C ALA A 86 14.10 -11.09 1.55
N ASN A 87 15.17 -11.89 1.65
CA ASN A 87 15.77 -12.35 2.91
C ASN A 87 14.73 -12.96 3.89
N LEU A 88 13.83 -13.79 3.38
CA LEU A 88 12.80 -14.47 4.18
C LEU A 88 12.71 -15.96 3.85
N LEU A 89 12.21 -16.73 4.81
CA LEU A 89 11.86 -18.14 4.68
C LEU A 89 10.34 -18.27 4.71
N ARG A 90 9.74 -18.77 3.63
CA ARG A 90 8.30 -19.01 3.53
C ARG A 90 7.98 -20.44 3.95
N VAL A 91 7.14 -20.59 4.97
CA VAL A 91 6.57 -21.88 5.40
C VAL A 91 5.13 -21.95 4.93
N VAL A 92 4.81 -22.95 4.10
CA VAL A 92 3.46 -23.19 3.56
C VAL A 92 2.92 -24.46 4.17
N ILE A 93 1.79 -24.37 4.86
CA ILE A 93 1.07 -25.49 5.46
C ILE A 93 -0.20 -25.71 4.63
N THR A 94 -0.30 -26.84 3.96
CA THR A 94 -1.46 -27.23 3.15
C THR A 94 -2.37 -28.12 3.98
N GLY A 95 -3.59 -27.68 4.24
CA GLY A 95 -4.62 -28.48 4.91
C GLY A 95 -5.43 -29.35 3.93
N GLU A 96 -6.18 -30.32 4.46
CA GLU A 96 -7.18 -31.07 3.67
C GLU A 96 -8.33 -30.16 3.17
N THR A 97 -8.61 -29.10 3.94
CA THR A 97 -9.57 -28.04 3.63
C THR A 97 -9.04 -26.69 4.12
N GLU A 98 -9.75 -25.61 3.84
CA GLU A 98 -9.48 -24.30 4.45
C GLU A 98 -9.82 -24.32 5.95
N TYR A 99 -8.87 -23.93 6.81
CA TYR A 99 -9.04 -23.88 8.27
C TYR A 99 -8.87 -22.46 8.80
N THR A 100 -9.63 -22.12 9.84
CA THR A 100 -9.33 -20.93 10.66
C THR A 100 -8.15 -21.25 11.58
N TYR A 101 -7.24 -20.29 11.77
CA TYR A 101 -6.04 -20.48 12.59
C TYR A 101 -5.71 -19.24 13.41
N THR A 102 -4.90 -19.42 14.46
CA THR A 102 -4.28 -18.33 15.24
C THR A 102 -2.78 -18.56 15.33
N VAL A 103 -1.99 -17.50 15.19
CA VAL A 103 -0.54 -17.53 15.34
C VAL A 103 -0.13 -16.87 16.65
N ASN A 104 0.65 -17.58 17.47
CA ASN A 104 1.15 -17.10 18.74
C ASN A 104 2.68 -17.18 18.77
N VAL A 105 3.35 -16.10 19.17
CA VAL A 105 4.80 -16.13 19.40
C VAL A 105 5.07 -16.74 20.77
N VAL A 106 5.95 -17.75 20.81
CA VAL A 106 6.41 -18.42 22.03
C VAL A 106 7.92 -18.19 22.22
N GLU A 107 8.45 -18.42 23.42
CA GLU A 107 9.85 -18.04 23.78
C GLU A 107 10.90 -18.54 22.77
N ASN A 108 10.72 -19.73 22.18
CA ASN A 108 11.66 -20.34 21.24
C ASN A 108 10.99 -20.73 19.91
N GLY A 109 10.02 -19.95 19.43
CA GLY A 109 9.32 -20.31 18.20
C GLY A 109 8.02 -19.59 17.90
N ILE A 110 7.32 -20.11 16.89
CA ILE A 110 5.96 -19.68 16.53
C ILE A 110 5.04 -20.89 16.63
N LEU A 111 3.92 -20.72 17.34
CA LEU A 111 2.88 -21.71 17.51
C LEU A 111 1.65 -21.32 16.69
N LEU A 112 1.31 -22.12 15.68
CA LEU A 112 0.07 -22.01 14.92
C LEU A 112 -0.95 -23.00 15.49
N VAL A 113 -2.17 -22.54 15.74
CA VAL A 113 -3.28 -23.37 16.21
C VAL A 113 -4.35 -23.37 15.13
N LEU A 114 -4.55 -24.50 14.46
CA LEU A 114 -5.53 -24.68 13.39
C LEU A 114 -6.80 -25.33 13.95
N ASN A 115 -7.96 -24.77 13.64
CA ASN A 115 -9.26 -25.31 14.05
C ASN A 115 -9.72 -26.45 13.10
N THR A 116 -8.98 -27.56 13.12
CA THR A 116 -9.24 -28.75 12.29
C THR A 116 -10.31 -29.67 12.89
N GLY A 117 -10.61 -29.50 14.19
CA GLY A 117 -11.46 -30.42 14.96
C GLY A 117 -10.83 -31.80 15.23
N GLN A 118 -9.62 -32.07 14.73
CA GLN A 118 -8.89 -33.31 15.00
C GLN A 118 -8.15 -33.20 16.33
N LYS A 119 -8.50 -34.07 17.29
CA LYS A 119 -7.99 -34.02 18.67
C LYS A 119 -7.19 -35.25 19.09
N ASP A 120 -7.02 -36.22 18.20
CA ASP A 120 -6.33 -37.48 18.49
C ASP A 120 -5.52 -37.95 17.27
N PHE A 121 -4.21 -37.70 17.30
CA PHE A 121 -3.23 -38.23 16.35
C PHE A 121 -1.83 -38.15 16.97
N GLU A 122 -0.92 -39.02 16.50
CA GLU A 122 0.47 -39.04 16.98
C GLU A 122 1.24 -37.79 16.55
N GLU A 123 2.07 -37.25 17.46
CA GLU A 123 2.97 -36.13 17.19
C GLU A 123 3.92 -36.44 16.02
N TRP A 124 4.02 -35.51 15.08
CA TRP A 124 4.89 -35.56 13.92
C TRP A 124 6.01 -34.52 14.05
N LYS A 125 7.23 -34.87 13.60
CA LYS A 125 8.40 -33.97 13.61
C LYS A 125 9.11 -33.97 12.26
N ALA A 126 9.51 -32.79 11.79
CA ALA A 126 10.29 -32.65 10.56
C ALA A 126 11.67 -33.30 10.68
N SER A 127 12.36 -33.12 11.81
CA SER A 127 13.68 -33.72 12.08
C SER A 127 13.71 -35.26 12.03
N GLY A 128 12.58 -35.91 12.26
CA GLY A 128 12.43 -37.38 12.21
C GLY A 128 11.85 -37.92 10.91
N SER A 129 11.56 -37.06 9.93
CA SER A 129 10.81 -37.41 8.72
C SER A 129 11.69 -37.32 7.47
N SER A 130 11.55 -38.29 6.57
CA SER A 130 12.10 -38.17 5.22
C SER A 130 11.28 -37.14 4.44
N TYR A 131 11.92 -36.09 3.92
CA TYR A 131 11.27 -35.13 3.02
C TYR A 131 11.71 -35.37 1.58
N SER A 132 10.79 -35.13 0.65
CA SER A 132 11.19 -34.86 -0.72
C SER A 132 11.60 -33.40 -0.75
N PRO A 133 12.76 -33.01 -1.30
CA PRO A 133 12.93 -31.62 -1.68
C PRO A 133 11.73 -31.26 -2.57
N SER A 134 10.97 -30.25 -2.18
CA SER A 134 10.03 -29.58 -3.07
C SER A 134 10.75 -29.39 -4.39
N PRO A 135 10.06 -29.61 -5.52
CA PRO A 135 10.56 -29.07 -6.77
C PRO A 135 10.76 -27.60 -6.47
N VAL A 136 12.02 -27.16 -6.47
CA VAL A 136 12.31 -25.75 -6.65
C VAL A 136 11.46 -25.42 -7.86
N GLU A 137 10.49 -24.52 -7.68
CA GLU A 137 9.86 -23.86 -8.81
C GLU A 137 11.01 -23.05 -9.41
N GLU A 138 11.83 -23.78 -10.17
CA GLU A 138 12.64 -23.30 -11.25
C GLU A 138 11.60 -22.56 -12.07
N LYS A 139 11.43 -21.27 -11.77
CA LYS A 139 10.98 -20.25 -12.74
C LYS A 139 11.42 -20.82 -14.04
N VAL A 140 10.47 -21.28 -14.87
CA VAL A 140 10.74 -22.01 -16.11
C VAL A 140 12.11 -21.59 -16.55
N ALA A 141 13.11 -22.42 -16.26
CA ALA A 141 14.39 -22.20 -16.87
C ALA A 141 13.98 -22.44 -18.30
N VAL A 142 13.72 -21.34 -19.02
CA VAL A 142 13.84 -21.28 -20.46
C VAL A 142 15.12 -22.05 -20.67
N PRO A 143 15.02 -23.31 -21.13
CA PRO A 143 15.94 -24.39 -20.77
C PRO A 143 17.30 -23.76 -20.68
N GLU A 144 17.83 -23.55 -19.47
CA GLU A 144 19.06 -22.80 -19.34
C GLU A 144 20.05 -23.71 -20.04
N LYS A 145 20.35 -23.34 -21.28
CA LYS A 145 20.80 -24.24 -22.33
C LYS A 145 22.22 -24.56 -21.97
N GLN A 146 22.43 -25.47 -21.01
CA GLN A 146 23.63 -25.63 -20.17
C GLN A 146 24.69 -24.68 -20.67
N SER A 147 24.62 -23.40 -20.26
CA SER A 147 25.29 -22.35 -21.02
C SER A 147 26.76 -22.61 -20.89
N ALA A 148 27.31 -23.28 -21.90
CA ALA A 148 28.60 -23.91 -21.83
C ALA A 148 29.60 -22.85 -21.36
N LEU A 149 30.25 -23.15 -20.23
CA LEU A 149 31.09 -22.18 -19.54
C LEU A 149 32.40 -22.09 -20.28
N LEU A 150 32.65 -20.90 -20.83
CA LEU A 150 33.74 -20.64 -21.74
C LEU A 150 34.83 -19.86 -21.00
N SER A 151 36.05 -20.39 -21.08
CA SER A 151 37.27 -19.69 -20.67
C SER A 151 38.11 -19.42 -21.91
N LEU A 152 38.44 -18.15 -22.15
CA LEU A 152 39.16 -17.69 -23.34
C LEU A 152 40.19 -16.66 -22.90
N ASP A 153 41.40 -16.76 -23.45
CA ASP A 153 42.41 -15.72 -23.33
C ASP A 153 42.86 -15.36 -24.75
N LEU A 154 42.45 -14.18 -25.21
CA LEU A 154 42.61 -13.72 -26.57
C LEU A 154 43.34 -12.38 -26.55
N GLU A 155 44.44 -12.31 -27.28
CA GLU A 155 45.21 -11.09 -27.47
C GLU A 155 45.21 -10.71 -28.95
N ASN A 156 44.64 -9.54 -29.27
CA ASN A 156 44.56 -8.99 -30.62
C ASN A 156 43.99 -9.97 -31.67
N ALA A 157 43.04 -10.83 -31.26
CA ALA A 157 42.45 -11.84 -32.13
C ALA A 157 41.43 -11.23 -33.10
N ASP A 158 41.33 -11.80 -34.31
CA ASP A 158 40.33 -11.41 -35.30
C ASP A 158 38.90 -11.72 -34.80
N LEU A 159 38.03 -10.71 -34.77
CA LEU A 159 36.69 -10.82 -34.19
C LEU A 159 35.87 -11.90 -34.89
N LEU A 160 35.97 -12.04 -36.21
CA LEU A 160 35.22 -13.04 -36.96
C LEU A 160 35.63 -14.47 -36.57
N THR A 161 36.94 -14.68 -36.38
CA THR A 161 37.50 -15.94 -35.88
C THR A 161 37.00 -16.25 -34.47
N VAL A 162 36.98 -15.26 -33.58
CA VAL A 162 36.46 -15.41 -32.21
C VAL A 162 34.97 -15.74 -32.20
N LEU A 163 34.16 -15.06 -33.01
CA LEU A 163 32.72 -15.32 -33.11
C LEU A 163 32.42 -16.72 -33.64
N ARG A 164 33.20 -17.20 -34.63
CA ARG A 164 33.09 -18.59 -35.13
C ARG A 164 33.42 -19.59 -34.04
N SER A 165 34.53 -19.41 -33.31
CA SER A 165 34.90 -20.30 -32.21
C SER A 165 33.84 -20.36 -31.12
N ILE A 166 33.19 -19.23 -30.80
CA ILE A 166 32.08 -19.19 -29.83
C ILE A 166 30.85 -19.92 -30.37
N ALA A 167 30.49 -19.72 -31.65
CA ALA A 167 29.35 -20.37 -32.27
C ALA A 167 29.53 -21.89 -32.40
N ASP A 168 30.75 -22.33 -32.77
CA ASP A 168 31.14 -23.74 -32.85
C ASP A 168 31.06 -24.40 -31.47
N TYR A 169 31.56 -23.72 -30.43
CA TYR A 169 31.46 -24.19 -29.04
C TYR A 169 29.99 -24.26 -28.56
N ALA A 170 29.16 -23.30 -28.95
CA ALA A 170 27.74 -23.25 -28.60
C ALA A 170 26.84 -24.15 -29.47
N GLY A 171 27.41 -24.82 -30.47
CA GLY A 171 26.69 -25.71 -31.40
C GLY A 171 25.66 -25.01 -32.28
N MET A 172 25.86 -23.73 -32.61
CA MET A 172 24.92 -22.93 -33.41
C MET A 172 25.54 -22.42 -34.70
N ASN A 173 24.70 -22.18 -35.70
CA ASN A 173 25.13 -21.56 -36.94
C ASN A 173 25.36 -20.06 -36.72
N LEU A 174 26.39 -19.49 -37.36
CA LEU A 174 26.70 -18.07 -37.26
C LEU A 174 26.49 -17.36 -38.61
N VAL A 175 25.71 -16.29 -38.58
CA VAL A 175 25.54 -15.35 -39.71
C VAL A 175 26.05 -13.98 -39.27
N VAL A 176 27.02 -13.45 -40.00
CA VAL A 176 27.68 -12.19 -39.67
C VAL A 176 27.31 -11.14 -40.72
N GLY A 177 26.75 -10.01 -40.29
CA GLY A 177 26.38 -8.89 -41.16
C GLY A 177 27.59 -8.18 -41.76
N GLU A 178 27.38 -7.45 -42.87
CA GLU A 178 28.44 -6.89 -43.73
C GLU A 178 29.32 -5.79 -43.08
N GLY A 179 29.11 -5.46 -41.82
CA GLY A 179 29.85 -4.44 -41.07
C GLY A 179 30.70 -4.94 -39.90
N VAL A 180 30.74 -6.25 -39.62
CA VAL A 180 31.42 -6.79 -38.42
C VAL A 180 32.88 -7.09 -38.74
N LYS A 181 33.79 -6.20 -38.34
CA LYS A 181 35.25 -6.31 -38.56
C LYS A 181 36.03 -5.76 -37.37
N GLY A 182 37.27 -6.21 -37.21
CA GLY A 182 38.22 -5.69 -36.24
C GLY A 182 38.78 -6.74 -35.30
N ASN A 183 39.60 -6.31 -34.35
CA ASN A 183 40.30 -7.19 -33.42
C ASN A 183 39.78 -7.00 -31.99
N VAL A 184 39.79 -8.08 -31.22
CA VAL A 184 39.39 -8.10 -29.82
C VAL A 184 40.52 -8.68 -28.95
N THR A 185 40.74 -8.04 -27.81
CA THR A 185 41.57 -8.56 -26.73
C THR A 185 40.64 -8.78 -25.54
N VAL A 186 40.50 -10.03 -25.09
CA VAL A 186 39.59 -10.38 -24.00
C VAL A 186 40.12 -11.59 -23.23
N ARG A 187 40.04 -11.51 -21.90
CA ARG A 187 40.28 -12.64 -21.01
C ARG A 187 39.01 -12.93 -20.22
N LEU A 188 38.47 -14.13 -20.40
CA LEU A 188 37.25 -14.63 -19.78
C LEU A 188 37.59 -15.93 -19.05
N VAL A 189 37.08 -16.07 -17.83
CA VAL A 189 37.26 -17.28 -17.02
C VAL A 189 35.89 -17.70 -16.52
N ASN A 190 35.47 -18.92 -16.89
CA ASN A 190 34.22 -19.53 -16.46
C ASN A 190 32.97 -18.67 -16.76
N VAL A 191 32.88 -18.10 -17.97
CA VAL A 191 31.78 -17.20 -18.36
C VAL A 191 30.81 -17.92 -19.30
N PRO A 192 29.49 -17.85 -19.09
CA PRO A 192 28.51 -18.35 -20.05
C PRO A 192 28.75 -17.80 -21.46
N TRP A 193 28.72 -18.65 -22.49
CA TRP A 193 29.05 -18.23 -23.86
C TRP A 193 28.17 -17.08 -24.39
N GLU A 194 26.88 -17.00 -24.00
CA GLU A 194 25.98 -15.87 -24.35
C GLU A 194 26.47 -14.57 -23.75
N ARG A 195 26.92 -14.64 -22.49
CA ARG A 195 27.47 -13.50 -21.78
C ARG A 195 28.80 -13.08 -22.39
N ALA A 196 29.69 -14.04 -22.66
CA ALA A 196 30.95 -13.83 -23.37
C ALA A 196 30.74 -13.13 -24.72
N LEU A 197 29.83 -13.67 -25.54
CA LEU A 197 29.44 -13.12 -26.84
C LEU A 197 28.92 -11.68 -26.70
N SER A 198 28.00 -11.45 -25.76
CA SER A 198 27.43 -10.11 -25.53
C SER A 198 28.49 -9.08 -25.11
N LEU A 199 29.48 -9.48 -24.30
CA LEU A 199 30.54 -8.58 -23.82
C LEU A 199 31.50 -8.21 -24.96
N ILE A 200 31.89 -9.20 -25.77
CA ILE A 200 32.75 -9.00 -26.94
C ILE A 200 32.08 -8.05 -27.94
N LEU A 201 30.80 -8.30 -28.27
CA LEU A 201 30.07 -7.48 -29.24
C LEU A 201 29.80 -6.06 -28.74
N LYS A 202 29.43 -5.89 -27.46
CA LYS A 202 29.20 -4.57 -26.86
C LYS A 202 30.43 -3.68 -26.91
N SER A 203 31.63 -4.24 -26.74
CA SER A 203 32.89 -3.47 -26.80
C SER A 203 33.15 -2.81 -28.16
N LYS A 204 32.51 -3.31 -29.22
CA LYS A 204 32.66 -2.83 -30.61
C LYS A 204 31.36 -2.21 -31.17
N GLY A 205 30.32 -2.05 -30.35
CA GLY A 205 29.03 -1.49 -30.78
C GLY A 205 28.17 -2.45 -31.61
N TYR A 206 28.46 -3.75 -31.59
CA TYR A 206 27.65 -4.78 -32.25
C TYR A 206 26.67 -5.41 -31.26
N THR A 207 25.65 -6.06 -31.80
CA THR A 207 24.68 -6.87 -31.06
C THR A 207 24.43 -8.17 -31.81
N TYR A 208 23.71 -9.09 -31.18
CA TYR A 208 23.28 -10.33 -31.81
C TYR A 208 21.80 -10.59 -31.56
N VAL A 209 21.20 -11.36 -32.46
CA VAL A 209 19.84 -11.90 -32.33
C VAL A 209 19.92 -13.40 -32.58
N ILE A 210 19.30 -14.19 -31.71
CA ILE A 210 19.19 -15.63 -31.89
C ILE A 210 17.85 -15.91 -32.56
N GLU A 211 17.89 -16.54 -33.73
CA GLU A 211 16.70 -16.99 -34.47
C GLU A 211 16.78 -18.51 -34.63
N GLY A 212 16.14 -19.25 -33.72
CA GLY A 212 16.21 -20.71 -33.68
C GLY A 212 17.63 -21.21 -33.41
N ASN A 213 18.24 -21.88 -34.39
CA ASN A 213 19.62 -22.42 -34.29
C ASN A 213 20.68 -21.51 -34.95
N VAL A 214 20.34 -20.25 -35.22
CA VAL A 214 21.24 -19.30 -35.91
C VAL A 214 21.47 -18.08 -35.03
N ILE A 215 22.75 -17.77 -34.79
CA ILE A 215 23.20 -16.51 -34.20
C ILE A 215 23.44 -15.53 -35.34
N ARG A 216 22.67 -14.44 -35.38
CA ARG A 216 22.92 -13.32 -36.30
C ARG A 216 23.64 -12.21 -35.56
N VAL A 217 24.78 -11.78 -36.07
CA VAL A 217 25.59 -10.68 -35.50
C VAL A 217 25.58 -9.48 -36.45
N GLY A 218 25.37 -8.28 -35.91
CA GLY A 218 25.28 -7.05 -36.69
C GLY A 218 25.25 -5.80 -35.80
N THR A 219 24.93 -4.65 -36.38
CA THR A 219 24.74 -3.42 -35.60
C THR A 219 23.31 -3.32 -35.09
N GLY A 220 23.10 -2.64 -33.96
CA GLY A 220 21.74 -2.38 -33.45
C GLY A 220 20.86 -1.63 -34.46
N GLU A 221 21.45 -0.70 -35.21
CA GLU A 221 20.74 0.04 -36.26
C GLU A 221 20.26 -0.86 -37.42
N GLN A 222 21.08 -1.83 -37.83
CA GLN A 222 20.70 -2.76 -38.90
C GLN A 222 19.50 -3.61 -38.47
N PHE A 223 19.56 -4.21 -37.28
CA PHE A 223 18.44 -5.01 -36.77
C PHE A 223 17.18 -4.18 -36.53
N ALA A 224 17.32 -2.94 -36.07
CA ALA A 224 16.19 -2.02 -35.94
C ALA A 224 15.54 -1.74 -37.30
N LYS A 225 16.34 -1.43 -38.33
CA LYS A 225 15.84 -1.21 -39.70
C LYS A 225 15.18 -2.45 -40.30
N GLU A 226 15.77 -3.62 -40.12
CA GLU A 226 15.20 -4.90 -40.59
C GLU A 226 13.87 -5.21 -39.89
N ARG A 227 13.80 -5.00 -38.56
CA ARG A 227 12.56 -5.15 -37.80
C ARG A 227 11.49 -4.17 -38.26
N GLU A 228 11.84 -2.90 -38.43
CA GLU A 228 10.91 -1.89 -38.93
C GLU A 228 10.40 -2.24 -40.34
N ALA A 229 11.28 -2.68 -41.24
CA ALA A 229 10.89 -3.11 -42.57
C ALA A 229 9.94 -4.32 -42.53
N ARG A 230 10.19 -5.26 -41.62
CA ARG A 230 9.32 -6.42 -41.38
C ARG A 230 7.94 -6.00 -40.85
N GLU A 231 7.89 -5.14 -39.84
CA GLU A 231 6.64 -4.60 -39.29
C GLU A 231 5.84 -3.81 -40.35
N LEU A 232 6.51 -3.13 -41.28
CA LEU A 232 5.88 -2.45 -42.41
C LEU A 232 5.33 -3.43 -43.47
N ALA A 233 5.94 -4.61 -43.62
CA ALA A 233 5.49 -5.64 -44.56
C ALA A 233 4.34 -6.49 -44.01
N GLU A 234 4.14 -6.52 -42.69
CA GLU A 234 3.06 -7.26 -42.07
C GLU A 234 1.68 -6.61 -42.34
N PRO A 235 0.64 -7.43 -42.56
CA PRO A 235 -0.72 -6.94 -42.77
C PRO A 235 -1.29 -6.35 -41.48
N LEU A 236 -1.99 -5.22 -41.62
CA LEU A 236 -2.74 -4.63 -40.51
C LEU A 236 -4.06 -5.37 -40.32
N ILE A 237 -4.35 -5.74 -39.08
CA ILE A 237 -5.58 -6.40 -38.67
C ILE A 237 -6.33 -5.45 -37.76
N ARG A 238 -7.65 -5.37 -37.95
CA ARG A 238 -8.53 -4.59 -37.10
C ARG A 238 -9.25 -5.49 -36.12
N ARG A 239 -9.13 -5.20 -34.83
CA ARG A 239 -9.83 -5.89 -33.75
C ARG A 239 -10.62 -4.88 -32.90
N VAL A 240 -11.75 -5.34 -32.37
CA VAL A 240 -12.61 -4.55 -31.49
C VAL A 240 -12.54 -5.16 -30.11
N TYR A 241 -12.10 -4.37 -29.14
CA TYR A 241 -12.03 -4.73 -27.73
C TYR A 241 -13.16 -4.01 -27.01
N ARG A 242 -14.13 -4.77 -26.52
CA ARG A 242 -15.22 -4.23 -25.71
C ARG A 242 -14.78 -4.20 -24.26
N LEU A 243 -14.90 -3.06 -23.61
CA LEU A 243 -14.49 -2.87 -22.22
C LEU A 243 -15.69 -3.00 -21.28
N GLU A 244 -15.49 -3.62 -20.14
CA GLU A 244 -16.52 -3.88 -19.13
C GLU A 244 -16.48 -2.86 -17.98
N PHE A 245 -15.29 -2.53 -17.48
CA PHE A 245 -15.09 -1.70 -16.29
C PHE A 245 -14.36 -0.39 -16.60
N ALA A 246 -13.34 -0.44 -17.46
CA ALA A 246 -12.50 0.69 -17.81
C ALA A 246 -13.14 1.61 -18.87
N LYS A 247 -12.72 2.88 -18.85
CA LYS A 247 -13.10 3.85 -19.89
C LYS A 247 -12.12 3.78 -21.08
N PRO A 248 -12.59 3.73 -22.33
CA PRO A 248 -11.76 3.68 -23.53
C PRO A 248 -10.71 4.80 -23.58
N ASN A 249 -11.08 6.02 -23.20
CA ASN A 249 -10.20 7.19 -23.25
C ASN A 249 -9.03 7.11 -22.25
N GLU A 250 -9.15 6.29 -21.21
CA GLU A 250 -8.08 6.07 -20.23
C GLU A 250 -7.11 5.01 -20.74
N LEU A 251 -7.64 3.89 -21.26
CA LEU A 251 -6.83 2.83 -21.86
C LEU A 251 -6.13 3.27 -23.15
N GLU A 252 -6.73 4.16 -23.94
CA GLU A 252 -6.10 4.72 -25.14
C GLU A 252 -4.73 5.35 -24.83
N LYS A 253 -4.65 6.09 -23.71
CA LYS A 253 -3.40 6.76 -23.29
C LYS A 253 -2.30 5.76 -22.96
N VAL A 254 -2.66 4.58 -22.45
CA VAL A 254 -1.73 3.52 -22.06
C VAL A 254 -1.34 2.65 -23.26
N ILE A 255 -2.26 2.41 -24.18
CA ILE A 255 -2.07 1.54 -25.34
C ILE A 255 -1.34 2.25 -26.49
N LYS A 256 -1.57 3.55 -26.67
CA LYS A 256 -1.02 4.33 -27.80
C LYS A 256 0.51 4.24 -27.97
N PRO A 257 1.33 4.22 -26.90
CA PRO A 257 2.79 4.02 -27.00
C PRO A 257 3.22 2.62 -27.48
N ILE A 258 2.36 1.62 -27.37
CA ILE A 258 2.65 0.21 -27.69
C ILE A 258 2.36 -0.09 -29.18
N LEU A 259 1.54 0.75 -29.83
CA LEU A 259 1.19 0.62 -31.24
C LEU A 259 2.42 0.67 -32.15
N SER A 260 2.34 -0.02 -33.29
CA SER A 260 3.33 0.13 -34.35
C SER A 260 3.26 1.53 -34.97
N LYS A 261 4.26 1.90 -35.78
CA LYS A 261 4.27 3.19 -36.52
C LYS A 261 3.03 3.38 -37.41
N ARG A 262 2.39 2.29 -37.84
CA ARG A 262 1.18 2.29 -38.69
C ARG A 262 -0.10 2.04 -37.89
N GLY A 263 0.03 1.75 -36.59
CA GLY A 263 -1.06 1.43 -35.70
C GLY A 263 -2.02 2.62 -35.54
N LYS A 264 -3.32 2.32 -35.47
CA LYS A 264 -4.37 3.31 -35.21
C LYS A 264 -5.34 2.79 -34.17
N ILE A 265 -5.76 3.68 -33.28
CA ILE A 265 -6.80 3.42 -32.28
C ILE A 265 -7.96 4.37 -32.52
N ASN A 266 -9.18 3.84 -32.49
CA ASN A 266 -10.40 4.63 -32.50
C ASN A 266 -11.29 4.19 -31.34
N ILE A 267 -11.96 5.14 -30.72
CA ILE A 267 -12.88 4.88 -29.62
C ILE A 267 -14.31 4.93 -30.15
N ASP A 268 -15.11 3.92 -29.81
CA ASP A 268 -16.56 3.98 -29.91
C ASP A 268 -17.16 4.11 -28.50
N GLU A 269 -17.47 5.34 -28.10
CA GLU A 269 -18.04 5.64 -26.78
C GLU A 269 -19.42 5.02 -26.58
N ARG A 270 -20.21 4.86 -27.66
CA ARG A 270 -21.56 4.31 -27.59
C ARG A 270 -21.55 2.83 -27.17
N THR A 271 -20.52 2.10 -27.57
CA THR A 271 -20.36 0.66 -27.27
C THR A 271 -19.29 0.37 -26.24
N ASN A 272 -18.71 1.42 -25.62
CA ASN A 272 -17.58 1.31 -24.70
C ASN A 272 -16.45 0.42 -25.25
N SER A 273 -16.04 0.67 -26.51
CA SER A 273 -15.12 -0.21 -27.24
C SER A 273 -13.93 0.53 -27.84
N LEU A 274 -12.79 -0.17 -27.88
CA LEU A 274 -11.57 0.24 -28.55
C LEU A 274 -11.40 -0.52 -29.85
N ILE A 275 -11.34 0.21 -30.96
CA ILE A 275 -11.10 -0.33 -32.29
C ILE A 275 -9.62 -0.10 -32.63
N VAL A 276 -8.82 -1.15 -32.53
CA VAL A 276 -7.39 -1.10 -32.76
C VAL A 276 -7.07 -1.74 -34.11
N THR A 277 -6.34 -1.01 -34.94
CA THR A 277 -5.83 -1.49 -36.22
C THR A 277 -4.30 -1.53 -36.15
N ASP A 278 -3.73 -2.73 -36.09
CA ASP A 278 -2.28 -2.95 -35.96
C ASP A 278 -1.89 -4.35 -36.45
N ILE A 279 -0.59 -4.65 -36.45
CA ILE A 279 -0.05 -5.98 -36.76
C ILE A 279 -0.41 -7.00 -35.68
N GLU A 280 -0.49 -8.27 -36.08
CA GLU A 280 -0.92 -9.39 -35.23
C GLU A 280 -0.10 -9.53 -33.92
N SER A 281 1.20 -9.27 -33.97
CA SER A 281 2.07 -9.32 -32.78
C SER A 281 1.70 -8.28 -31.73
N ARG A 282 1.37 -7.04 -32.16
CA ARG A 282 0.91 -5.96 -31.27
C ARG A 282 -0.49 -6.19 -30.78
N GLN A 283 -1.37 -6.77 -31.60
CA GLN A 283 -2.72 -7.10 -31.17
C GLN A 283 -2.74 -8.05 -29.97
N ARG A 284 -1.88 -9.07 -29.95
CA ARG A 284 -1.77 -9.97 -28.78
C ARG A 284 -1.27 -9.27 -27.52
N GLU A 285 -0.25 -8.42 -27.64
CA GLU A 285 0.28 -7.62 -26.52
C GLU A 285 -0.79 -6.67 -25.96
N ILE A 286 -1.60 -6.06 -26.83
CA ILE A 286 -2.70 -5.18 -26.45
C ILE A 286 -3.84 -5.96 -25.78
N GLU A 287 -4.18 -7.14 -26.30
CA GLU A 287 -5.20 -8.02 -25.74
C GLU A 287 -4.84 -8.45 -24.31
N GLU A 288 -3.61 -8.89 -24.09
CA GLU A 288 -3.09 -9.24 -22.76
C GLU A 288 -3.14 -8.03 -21.81
N LEU A 289 -2.69 -6.86 -22.27
CA LEU A 289 -2.69 -5.65 -21.45
C LEU A 289 -4.11 -5.18 -21.10
N ILE A 290 -5.05 -5.23 -22.04
CA ILE A 290 -6.46 -4.90 -21.78
C ILE A 290 -7.02 -5.86 -20.73
N GLY A 291 -6.74 -7.16 -20.84
CA GLY A 291 -7.20 -8.16 -19.87
C GLY A 291 -6.68 -7.93 -18.44
N LEU A 292 -5.49 -7.33 -18.28
CA LEU A 292 -4.94 -6.97 -16.97
C LEU A 292 -5.50 -5.67 -16.40
N LEU A 293 -5.87 -4.71 -17.27
CA LEU A 293 -6.30 -3.37 -16.85
C LEU A 293 -7.82 -3.23 -16.71
N ASP A 294 -8.60 -3.94 -17.52
CA ASP A 294 -10.06 -3.91 -17.48
C ASP A 294 -10.60 -4.83 -16.38
N THR A 295 -10.34 -4.46 -15.13
CA THR A 295 -10.75 -5.20 -13.93
C THR A 295 -11.75 -4.40 -13.11
N GLU A 296 -12.53 -5.08 -12.26
CA GLU A 296 -13.51 -4.43 -11.40
C GLU A 296 -12.82 -3.47 -10.42
N THR A 297 -13.31 -2.23 -10.35
CA THR A 297 -12.79 -1.22 -9.42
C THR A 297 -13.62 -1.20 -8.14
N PRO A 298 -13.00 -1.35 -6.95
CA PRO A 298 -13.73 -1.33 -5.69
C PRO A 298 -14.34 0.04 -5.42
N GLN A 299 -15.45 0.04 -4.68
CA GLN A 299 -16.17 1.23 -4.26
C GLN A 299 -15.92 1.50 -2.78
N VAL A 300 -15.92 2.78 -2.41
CA VAL A 300 -15.76 3.25 -1.04
C VAL A 300 -16.93 4.18 -0.71
N GLU A 301 -17.65 3.89 0.37
CA GLU A 301 -18.53 4.84 1.05
C GLU A 301 -17.69 5.67 2.02
N ILE A 302 -17.82 6.99 1.96
CA ILE A 302 -17.20 7.91 2.89
C ILE A 302 -18.31 8.60 3.66
N GLN A 303 -18.29 8.41 4.98
CA GLN A 303 -19.16 9.12 5.91
C GLN A 303 -18.34 10.16 6.67
N VAL A 304 -18.82 11.40 6.72
CA VAL A 304 -18.27 12.45 7.59
C VAL A 304 -19.31 12.86 8.60
N LYS A 305 -18.91 13.04 9.86
CA LYS A 305 -19.74 13.61 10.92
C LYS A 305 -19.08 14.87 11.47
N VAL A 306 -19.80 15.99 11.45
CA VAL A 306 -19.38 17.22 12.12
C VAL A 306 -20.18 17.33 13.41
N VAL A 307 -19.49 17.37 14.53
CA VAL A 307 -20.13 17.32 15.85
C VAL A 307 -19.59 18.43 16.73
N ASP A 308 -20.50 19.08 17.43
CA ASP A 308 -20.19 20.15 18.36
C ASP A 308 -20.38 19.64 19.79
N ILE A 309 -19.31 19.67 20.58
CA ILE A 309 -19.19 19.01 21.89
C ILE A 309 -18.60 19.97 22.93
N ASP A 310 -18.95 19.80 24.20
CA ASP A 310 -18.31 20.54 25.29
C ASP A 310 -16.87 20.05 25.51
N ARG A 311 -15.94 20.99 25.72
CA ARG A 311 -14.50 20.69 25.85
C ARG A 311 -14.17 19.69 26.97
N ASP A 312 -14.93 19.71 28.06
CA ASP A 312 -14.73 18.79 29.19
C ASP A 312 -14.90 17.32 28.74
N VAL A 313 -15.85 17.05 27.83
CA VAL A 313 -16.09 15.71 27.27
C VAL A 313 -14.98 15.33 26.27
N VAL A 314 -14.43 16.29 25.52
CA VAL A 314 -13.28 16.04 24.62
C VAL A 314 -12.05 15.57 25.39
N GLN A 315 -11.79 16.16 26.56
CA GLN A 315 -10.68 15.76 27.44
C GLN A 315 -10.90 14.36 28.02
N GLU A 316 -12.14 13.98 28.36
CA GLU A 316 -12.48 12.62 28.80
C GLU A 316 -12.24 11.57 27.70
N LEU A 317 -12.41 11.94 26.42
CA LEU A 317 -12.09 11.09 25.26
C LEU A 317 -10.58 10.89 25.05
N GLY A 318 -9.73 11.65 25.76
CA GLY A 318 -8.28 11.60 25.61
C GLY A 318 -7.77 12.24 24.33
N ILE A 319 -8.58 13.09 23.69
CA ILE A 319 -8.19 13.88 22.52
C ILE A 319 -7.54 15.16 23.05
N ASP A 320 -6.21 15.26 22.95
CA ASP A 320 -5.48 16.48 23.30
C ASP A 320 -4.85 17.09 22.05
N TRP A 321 -5.33 18.29 21.68
CA TRP A 321 -4.82 19.06 20.55
C TRP A 321 -3.55 19.85 20.88
N ASN A 322 -3.14 19.91 22.15
CA ASN A 322 -1.86 20.49 22.56
C ASN A 322 -0.72 19.51 22.31
N VAL A 323 -0.37 19.31 21.04
CA VAL A 323 0.90 18.68 20.66
C VAL A 323 2.03 19.70 20.86
N VAL A 324 2.38 19.98 22.13
CA VAL A 324 3.54 20.82 22.50
C VAL A 324 4.68 19.97 23.08
N ASN A 325 4.47 18.68 23.31
CA ASN A 325 5.50 17.77 23.81
C ASN A 325 5.71 16.57 22.87
N LEU A 326 6.53 16.78 21.83
CA LEU A 326 7.14 15.68 21.09
C LEU A 326 8.08 14.93 22.05
N THR A 327 7.60 13.82 22.61
CA THR A 327 8.40 12.96 23.47
C THR A 327 9.22 12.04 22.57
N PHE A 328 10.51 12.36 22.39
CA PHE A 328 11.48 11.43 21.82
C PHE A 328 11.66 10.28 22.82
N GLY A 329 11.79 9.04 22.30
CA GLY A 329 11.74 7.79 23.07
C GLY A 329 12.63 7.75 24.31
N ASP A 330 12.20 6.92 25.27
CA ASP A 330 12.74 6.68 26.62
C ASP A 330 14.21 7.07 26.83
N VAL A 331 14.43 8.33 27.21
CA VAL A 331 15.57 8.74 28.02
C VAL A 331 15.01 9.33 29.30
N THR A 332 15.11 8.59 30.39
CA THR A 332 14.83 9.10 31.74
C THR A 332 15.89 10.13 32.12
N GLY A 333 15.66 11.39 31.72
CA GLY A 333 16.48 12.54 32.06
C GLY A 333 15.60 13.74 32.36
N SER A 334 15.67 14.24 33.60
CA SER A 334 14.92 15.42 34.05
C SER A 334 15.56 16.67 33.45
N ALA A 335 14.98 17.21 32.37
CA ALA A 335 15.42 18.46 31.77
C ALA A 335 14.77 19.66 32.49
N VAL A 336 15.60 20.50 33.12
CA VAL A 336 15.21 21.79 33.68
C VAL A 336 15.20 22.82 32.54
N ARG A 337 14.13 23.61 32.48
CA ARG A 337 13.90 24.66 31.47
C ARG A 337 15.08 25.66 31.43
N GLY A 338 15.83 25.69 30.32
CA GLY A 338 16.81 26.76 30.04
C GLY A 338 18.23 26.37 29.60
N ALA A 339 18.56 25.08 29.40
CA ALA A 339 19.86 24.68 28.86
C ALA A 339 19.77 24.25 27.38
N PRO A 340 20.74 24.62 26.52
CA PRO A 340 20.77 24.18 25.13
C PRO A 340 21.10 22.68 25.06
N VAL A 341 20.30 21.92 24.32
CA VAL A 341 20.52 20.50 24.06
C VAL A 341 21.25 20.38 22.71
N GLU A 342 22.46 19.82 22.70
CA GLU A 342 23.16 19.47 21.47
C GLU A 342 22.54 18.23 20.83
N LEU A 343 22.03 18.39 19.60
CA LEU A 343 21.44 17.33 18.81
C LEU A 343 22.52 16.71 17.92
N ALA A 344 22.84 15.44 18.16
CA ALA A 344 23.65 14.66 17.23
C ALA A 344 22.81 14.22 16.02
N GLU A 345 23.37 14.37 14.81
CA GLU A 345 22.77 14.03 13.53
C GLU A 345 22.28 12.57 13.48
N TYR A 346 20.97 12.39 13.39
CA TYR A 346 20.36 11.17 12.87
C TYR A 346 19.36 11.51 11.77
N SER A 347 19.54 10.87 10.62
CA SER A 347 18.69 10.98 9.45
C SER A 347 17.41 10.16 9.68
N GLY A 348 16.24 10.80 9.53
CA GLY A 348 14.94 10.13 9.52
C GLY A 348 13.94 10.77 10.48
N ILE A 349 13.27 11.83 10.03
CA ILE A 349 12.15 12.45 10.76
C ILE A 349 10.88 11.66 10.41
N ALA A 350 10.30 10.97 11.39
CA ALA A 350 8.93 10.46 11.32
C ALA A 350 8.03 11.36 12.19
N LEU A 351 7.10 12.07 11.56
CA LEU A 351 6.08 12.88 12.24
C LEU A 351 4.92 11.96 12.64
N ASN A 352 4.75 11.70 13.94
CA ASN A 352 3.54 11.08 14.48
C ASN A 352 2.60 12.17 15.00
N LEU A 353 1.55 12.48 14.22
CA LEU A 353 0.39 13.25 14.68
C LEU A 353 -0.52 12.33 15.50
N ALA A 354 -0.78 12.68 16.77
CA ALA A 354 -1.80 12.13 17.67
C ALA A 354 -2.10 10.62 17.57
N THR A 355 -1.41 9.78 18.35
CA THR A 355 -1.73 8.34 18.45
C THR A 355 -2.84 8.09 19.49
N LEU A 356 -4.07 7.92 19.01
CA LEU A 356 -5.17 7.35 19.78
C LEU A 356 -4.88 5.87 20.08
N ARG A 357 -4.79 5.50 21.36
CA ARG A 357 -4.40 4.14 21.81
C ARG A 357 -5.41 3.02 21.47
N SER A 358 -6.53 3.30 20.81
CA SER A 358 -7.50 2.28 20.33
C SER A 358 -8.65 2.93 19.53
N PHE A 359 -8.54 3.02 18.20
CA PHE A 359 -9.58 3.61 17.32
C PHE A 359 -10.96 2.91 17.42
N ALA A 360 -10.99 1.58 17.62
CA ALA A 360 -12.25 0.84 17.82
C ALA A 360 -13.06 1.26 19.06
N LYS A 361 -12.41 1.85 20.08
CA LYS A 361 -13.12 2.38 21.26
C LYS A 361 -13.78 3.73 20.97
N LEU A 362 -13.19 4.53 20.08
CA LEU A 362 -13.68 5.87 19.77
C LEU A 362 -15.10 5.84 19.19
N THR A 363 -15.36 4.95 18.22
CA THR A 363 -16.69 4.78 17.62
C THR A 363 -17.74 4.40 18.67
N SER A 364 -17.42 3.47 19.57
CA SER A 364 -18.34 3.03 20.63
C SER A 364 -18.68 4.14 21.64
N ILE A 365 -17.72 5.01 21.95
CA ILE A 365 -17.93 6.13 22.87
C ILE A 365 -18.74 7.24 22.18
N ILE A 366 -18.46 7.54 20.91
CA ILE A 366 -19.28 8.50 20.12
C ILE A 366 -20.74 8.05 20.12
N THR A 367 -21.03 6.78 19.85
CA THR A 367 -22.41 6.25 19.88
C THR A 367 -23.05 6.35 21.27
N ALA A 368 -22.30 6.10 22.34
CA ALA A 368 -22.82 6.24 23.70
C ALA A 368 -23.10 7.71 24.07
N LEU A 369 -22.21 8.64 23.70
CA LEU A 369 -22.39 10.07 23.93
C LEU A 369 -23.53 10.68 23.10
N GLU A 370 -23.77 10.15 21.89
CA GLU A 370 -24.95 10.46 21.08
C GLU A 370 -26.24 10.04 21.82
N GLN A 371 -26.26 8.85 22.43
CA GLN A 371 -27.41 8.36 23.22
C GLN A 371 -27.63 9.16 24.51
N GLU A 372 -26.57 9.64 25.16
CA GLU A 372 -26.64 10.49 26.35
C GLU A 372 -26.94 11.97 26.05
N ASN A 373 -27.13 12.33 24.76
CA ASN A 373 -27.41 13.69 24.30
C ASN A 373 -26.30 14.71 24.64
N LYS A 374 -25.06 14.22 24.80
CA LYS A 374 -23.85 15.03 25.08
C LYS A 374 -23.12 15.49 23.81
N LEU A 375 -23.55 15.00 22.65
CA LEU A 375 -23.04 15.37 21.32
C LEU A 375 -24.14 16.07 20.53
N ASN A 376 -23.84 17.26 20.00
CA ASN A 376 -24.73 17.92 19.05
C ASN A 376 -24.21 17.72 17.62
N VAL A 377 -24.85 16.83 16.86
CA VAL A 377 -24.43 16.56 15.47
C VAL A 377 -24.89 17.71 14.57
N LEU A 378 -23.94 18.46 14.03
CA LEU A 378 -24.20 19.57 13.11
C LEU A 378 -24.45 19.06 11.68
N ALA A 379 -23.70 18.02 11.26
CA ALA A 379 -23.75 17.50 9.90
C ALA A 379 -23.35 16.02 9.80
N ASN A 380 -23.94 15.30 8.84
CA ASN A 380 -23.59 13.90 8.54
C ASN A 380 -23.66 13.57 7.02
N PRO A 381 -22.85 14.22 6.16
CA PRO A 381 -22.82 13.89 4.74
C PRO A 381 -22.24 12.49 4.48
N ARG A 382 -22.78 11.83 3.45
CA ARG A 382 -22.33 10.52 2.95
C ARG A 382 -22.17 10.57 1.46
N ILE A 383 -21.12 9.95 0.94
CA ILE A 383 -20.85 9.88 -0.49
C ILE A 383 -20.19 8.54 -0.83
N VAL A 384 -20.57 7.94 -1.96
CA VAL A 384 -19.95 6.73 -2.48
C VAL A 384 -19.19 7.08 -3.75
N THR A 385 -17.98 6.56 -3.90
CA THR A 385 -17.17 6.72 -5.10
C THR A 385 -16.33 5.49 -5.37
N THR A 386 -15.86 5.31 -6.60
CA THR A 386 -14.91 4.24 -6.95
C THR A 386 -13.48 4.64 -6.57
N ASN A 387 -12.62 3.65 -6.38
CA ASN A 387 -11.20 3.86 -6.14
C ASN A 387 -10.56 4.84 -7.15
N ASN A 388 -9.74 5.78 -6.67
CA ASN A 388 -9.09 6.83 -7.46
C ASN A 388 -10.02 7.79 -8.21
N ARG A 389 -11.30 7.93 -7.81
CA ARG A 389 -12.23 8.92 -8.38
C ARG A 389 -12.64 9.96 -7.37
N LYS A 390 -12.49 11.22 -7.80
CA LYS A 390 -13.02 12.39 -7.09
C LYS A 390 -14.53 12.34 -7.04
N ALA A 391 -15.06 12.53 -5.84
CA ALA A 391 -16.47 12.74 -5.60
C ALA A 391 -16.68 13.96 -4.71
N SER A 392 -17.80 14.64 -4.89
CA SER A 392 -18.15 15.82 -4.10
C SER A 392 -19.65 15.88 -3.83
N ILE A 393 -20.01 16.28 -2.62
CA ILE A 393 -21.39 16.54 -2.20
C ILE A 393 -21.45 17.89 -1.50
N PHE A 394 -22.45 18.69 -1.88
CA PHE A 394 -22.77 19.95 -1.22
C PHE A 394 -24.24 19.92 -0.77
N GLY A 395 -24.48 20.28 0.50
CA GLY A 395 -25.81 20.43 1.07
C GLY A 395 -25.93 21.77 1.75
N GLY A 396 -26.75 22.68 1.20
CA GLY A 396 -26.84 24.04 1.72
C GLY A 396 -27.65 24.99 0.85
N LYS A 397 -27.50 26.28 1.11
CA LYS A 397 -28.10 27.38 0.34
C LYS A 397 -26.99 28.18 -0.34
N ARG A 398 -27.27 28.70 -1.53
CA ARG A 398 -26.45 29.73 -2.17
C ARG A 398 -27.09 31.09 -1.90
N ILE A 399 -26.30 32.03 -1.43
CA ILE A 399 -26.71 33.37 -1.05
C ILE A 399 -26.09 34.34 -2.05
N ALA A 400 -26.89 35.23 -2.60
CA ALA A 400 -26.43 36.30 -3.47
C ALA A 400 -26.14 37.55 -2.63
N ILE A 401 -24.86 37.93 -2.53
CA ILE A 401 -24.43 39.16 -1.87
C ILE A 401 -24.37 40.27 -2.94
N PRO A 402 -25.14 41.35 -2.82
CA PRO A 402 -25.07 42.46 -3.76
C PRO A 402 -23.78 43.26 -3.55
N VAL A 403 -22.91 43.27 -4.56
CA VAL A 403 -21.66 44.04 -4.60
C VAL A 403 -21.82 45.21 -5.57
N THR A 404 -21.64 46.43 -5.08
CA THR A 404 -21.69 47.63 -5.93
C THR A 404 -20.31 47.88 -6.54
N SER A 405 -20.20 47.75 -7.86
CA SER A 405 -18.99 48.11 -8.60
C SER A 405 -19.13 49.52 -9.21
N PRO A 406 -18.10 50.40 -9.11
CA PRO A 406 -18.15 51.77 -9.64
C PRO A 406 -18.39 51.87 -11.15
N GLN A 407 -18.17 50.80 -11.92
CA GLN A 407 -18.26 50.80 -13.39
C GLN A 407 -19.51 50.09 -13.95
N THR A 408 -20.08 49.12 -13.22
CA THR A 408 -21.12 48.22 -13.74
C THR A 408 -22.42 48.20 -12.91
N GLY A 409 -22.49 48.93 -11.81
CA GLY A 409 -23.66 48.94 -10.92
C GLY A 409 -23.65 47.78 -9.93
N VAL A 410 -24.84 47.33 -9.50
CA VAL A 410 -24.98 46.22 -8.52
C VAL A 410 -24.81 44.88 -9.23
N THR A 411 -23.77 44.12 -8.87
CA THR A 411 -23.52 42.74 -9.32
C THR A 411 -23.74 41.79 -8.13
N TYR A 412 -24.25 40.58 -8.36
CA TYR A 412 -24.46 39.61 -7.29
C TYR A 412 -23.29 38.62 -7.21
N GLU A 413 -22.65 38.51 -6.05
CA GLU A 413 -21.64 37.49 -5.74
C GLU A 413 -22.29 36.32 -4.99
N TRP A 414 -22.14 35.11 -5.51
CA TRP A 414 -22.78 33.93 -4.94
C TRP A 414 -21.86 33.25 -3.91
N THR A 415 -22.21 33.36 -2.63
CA THR A 415 -21.54 32.62 -1.55
C THR A 415 -22.38 31.42 -1.13
N SER A 416 -21.74 30.30 -0.77
CA SER A 416 -22.44 29.08 -0.36
C SER A 416 -22.41 28.94 1.16
N ALA A 417 -23.57 28.68 1.78
CA ALA A 417 -23.70 28.36 3.19
C ALA A 417 -24.26 26.94 3.33
N GLY A 418 -23.46 26.03 3.84
CA GLY A 418 -23.84 24.65 4.08
C GLY A 418 -22.63 23.74 4.24
N ILE A 419 -22.85 22.45 4.06
CA ILE A 419 -21.84 21.41 4.20
C ILE A 419 -21.26 21.12 2.83
N ASN A 420 -19.93 21.11 2.73
CA ASN A 420 -19.20 20.72 1.55
C ASN A 420 -18.25 19.57 1.89
N LEU A 421 -18.33 18.48 1.14
CA LEU A 421 -17.41 17.36 1.23
C LEU A 421 -16.90 17.04 -0.17
N VAL A 422 -15.58 17.05 -0.34
CA VAL A 422 -14.87 16.61 -1.53
C VAL A 422 -13.88 15.55 -1.10
N VAL A 423 -13.81 14.43 -1.81
CA VAL A 423 -12.94 13.31 -1.43
C VAL A 423 -12.42 12.57 -2.64
N ILE A 424 -11.18 12.08 -2.56
CA ILE A 424 -10.55 11.15 -3.49
C ILE A 424 -9.98 9.99 -2.66
N PRO A 425 -10.56 8.78 -2.73
CA PRO A 425 -10.03 7.62 -2.04
C PRO A 425 -9.01 6.85 -2.89
N HIS A 426 -8.05 6.24 -2.21
CA HIS A 426 -7.12 5.27 -2.76
C HIS A 426 -7.01 4.05 -1.83
N ILE A 427 -7.41 2.87 -2.31
CA ILE A 427 -7.34 1.62 -1.55
C ILE A 427 -6.02 0.91 -1.84
N ASN A 428 -5.30 0.52 -0.80
CA ASN A 428 -4.05 -0.26 -0.89
C ASN A 428 -4.29 -1.78 -0.76
N SER A 429 -3.23 -2.58 -0.90
CA SER A 429 -3.29 -4.04 -0.78
C SER A 429 -3.60 -4.55 0.64
N ALA A 430 -3.49 -3.68 1.66
CA ALA A 430 -3.80 -3.99 3.06
C ALA A 430 -5.24 -3.61 3.45
N ASN A 431 -6.11 -3.25 2.50
CA ASN A 431 -7.48 -2.74 2.72
C ASN A 431 -7.52 -1.45 3.57
N GLU A 432 -6.45 -0.67 3.54
CA GLU A 432 -6.42 0.68 4.09
C GLU A 432 -6.73 1.68 2.98
N ILE A 433 -7.38 2.78 3.37
CA ILE A 433 -7.94 3.76 2.46
C ILE A 433 -7.23 5.09 2.73
N LEU A 434 -6.37 5.49 1.80
CA LEU A 434 -5.82 6.82 1.76
C LEU A 434 -6.89 7.77 1.22
N LEU A 435 -7.16 8.86 1.95
CA LEU A 435 -8.23 9.81 1.64
C LEU A 435 -7.61 11.19 1.53
N GLU A 436 -7.65 11.76 0.32
CA GLU A 436 -7.49 13.19 0.12
C GLU A 436 -8.88 13.82 0.25
N LEU A 437 -9.07 14.68 1.26
CA LEU A 437 -10.40 15.19 1.59
C LEU A 437 -10.41 16.67 1.94
N VAL A 438 -11.51 17.31 1.54
CA VAL A 438 -11.88 18.66 1.94
C VAL A 438 -13.28 18.60 2.52
N ALA A 439 -13.39 18.84 3.82
CA ALA A 439 -14.66 18.88 4.54
C ALA A 439 -14.86 20.27 5.13
N GLY A 440 -16.04 20.86 4.96
CA GLY A 440 -16.35 22.15 5.54
C GLY A 440 -17.82 22.35 5.86
N LEU A 441 -18.09 23.23 6.82
CA LEU A 441 -19.40 23.66 7.28
C LEU A 441 -19.43 25.19 7.28
N SER A 442 -20.39 25.77 6.58
CA SER A 442 -20.62 27.21 6.53
C SER A 442 -22.01 27.55 7.04
N GLU A 443 -22.10 28.33 8.11
CA GLU A 443 -23.35 28.73 8.76
C GLU A 443 -23.56 30.25 8.68
N MET A 444 -24.83 30.67 8.60
CA MET A 444 -25.18 32.10 8.67
C MET A 444 -25.56 32.48 10.10
N GLN A 445 -24.87 33.45 10.70
CA GLN A 445 -25.18 33.93 12.05
C GLN A 445 -26.06 35.20 12.10
N ALA A 446 -26.07 36.00 11.03
CA ALA A 446 -26.94 37.18 10.85
C ALA A 446 -26.98 37.59 9.37
N THR A 447 -27.83 38.56 8.99
CA THR A 447 -27.80 39.17 7.64
C THR A 447 -26.36 39.64 7.34
N ASP A 448 -25.72 38.95 6.40
CA ASP A 448 -24.40 39.23 5.81
C ASP A 448 -23.15 38.68 6.52
N VAL A 449 -23.26 37.83 7.56
CA VAL A 449 -22.10 37.14 8.17
C VAL A 449 -22.20 35.63 8.01
N ILE A 450 -21.16 35.03 7.41
CA ILE A 450 -21.02 33.58 7.24
C ILE A 450 -19.80 33.12 8.05
N THR A 451 -20.03 32.17 8.96
CA THR A 451 -18.98 31.47 9.69
C THR A 451 -18.64 30.20 8.95
N GLU A 452 -17.38 30.01 8.58
CA GLU A 452 -16.91 28.80 7.88
C GLU A 452 -15.92 28.04 8.76
N THR A 453 -16.16 26.74 8.91
CA THR A 453 -15.22 25.75 9.47
C THR A 453 -14.79 24.85 8.33
N LYS A 454 -13.50 24.79 8.00
CA LYS A 454 -12.98 23.99 6.89
C LYS A 454 -11.76 23.19 7.35
N ALA A 455 -11.70 21.92 6.97
CA ALA A 455 -10.56 21.04 7.11
C ALA A 455 -10.16 20.46 5.74
N GLU A 456 -8.87 20.45 5.47
CA GLU A 456 -8.26 19.94 4.25
C GLU A 456 -7.06 19.10 4.66
N THR A 457 -7.09 17.81 4.33
CA THR A 457 -6.07 16.87 4.79
C THR A 457 -5.93 15.67 3.86
N GLU A 458 -4.83 14.95 4.06
CA GLU A 458 -4.63 13.60 3.56
C GLU A 458 -4.48 12.67 4.77
N ALA A 459 -5.23 11.58 4.79
CA ALA A 459 -5.16 10.63 5.89
C ALA A 459 -5.34 9.19 5.44
N LEU A 460 -4.60 8.28 6.07
CA LEU A 460 -4.73 6.84 5.89
C LEU A 460 -5.61 6.25 6.99
N VAL A 461 -6.69 5.58 6.61
CA VAL A 461 -7.69 5.03 7.54
C VAL A 461 -8.05 3.61 7.13
N LYS A 462 -8.21 2.71 8.09
CA LYS A 462 -8.66 1.34 7.83
C LYS A 462 -10.16 1.30 7.50
N ASP A 463 -10.57 0.27 6.77
CA ASP A 463 -11.98 0.00 6.50
C ASP A 463 -12.81 -0.03 7.79
N GLY A 464 -13.82 0.83 7.89
CA GLY A 464 -14.74 0.93 9.03
C GLY A 464 -14.21 1.69 10.25
N GLU A 465 -12.95 2.12 10.27
CA GLU A 465 -12.40 2.89 11.38
C GLU A 465 -12.74 4.38 11.29
N THR A 466 -12.94 5.03 12.45
CA THR A 466 -13.22 6.46 12.52
C THR A 466 -11.95 7.25 12.83
N LEU A 467 -11.61 8.21 11.97
CA LEU A 467 -10.54 9.18 12.18
C LEU A 467 -11.11 10.55 12.54
N VAL A 468 -10.46 11.25 13.48
CA VAL A 468 -10.70 12.68 13.72
C VAL A 468 -9.72 13.48 12.86
N ILE A 469 -10.24 14.25 11.92
CA ILE A 469 -9.40 15.01 10.98
C ILE A 469 -8.98 16.37 11.55
N GLY A 470 -9.83 16.96 12.37
CA GLY A 470 -9.57 18.27 12.96
C GLY A 470 -10.64 18.72 13.93
N GLY A 471 -10.29 19.75 14.70
CA GLY A 471 -11.15 20.39 15.69
C GLY A 471 -10.99 21.91 15.66
N PHE A 472 -12.07 22.64 15.93
CA PHE A 472 -12.04 24.09 16.14
C PHE A 472 -12.71 24.45 17.47
N ILE A 473 -12.00 25.18 18.33
CA ILE A 473 -12.47 25.55 19.67
C ILE A 473 -13.14 26.93 19.63
N HIS A 474 -14.41 26.98 20.02
CA HIS A 474 -15.17 28.20 20.27
C HIS A 474 -15.20 28.53 21.77
N TYR A 475 -14.59 29.65 22.16
CA TYR A 475 -14.67 30.22 23.51
C TYR A 475 -15.74 31.31 23.59
N THR A 476 -16.74 31.13 24.46
CA THR A 476 -17.73 32.17 24.77
C THR A 476 -17.67 32.49 26.27
N GLU A 477 -17.48 33.76 26.59
CA GLU A 477 -17.54 34.28 27.96
C GLU A 477 -18.69 35.28 28.09
N THR A 478 -19.70 34.93 28.89
CA THR A 478 -20.83 35.81 29.17
C THR A 478 -20.66 36.39 30.58
N MET A 479 -20.56 37.72 30.67
CA MET A 479 -20.56 38.43 31.94
C MET A 479 -21.93 39.07 32.16
N GLY A 480 -22.65 38.62 33.19
CA GLY A 480 -23.88 39.24 33.67
C GLY A 480 -23.60 40.06 34.93
N GLU A 481 -24.06 41.30 34.96
CA GLU A 481 -23.99 42.15 36.16
C GLU A 481 -25.41 42.61 36.54
N GLU A 482 -25.93 42.01 37.61
CA GLU A 482 -27.19 42.42 38.23
C GLU A 482 -26.90 43.22 39.50
N GLY A 483 -27.67 44.25 39.79
CA GLY A 483 -27.47 45.03 41.00
C GLY A 483 -28.46 46.16 41.15
N ILE A 484 -28.52 46.71 42.36
CA ILE A 484 -29.42 47.82 42.67
C ILE A 484 -28.85 49.08 41.97
N PRO A 485 -29.63 49.79 41.13
CA PRO A 485 -29.20 51.03 40.50
C PRO A 485 -28.68 52.03 41.54
N ILE A 486 -27.63 52.81 41.20
CA ILE A 486 -26.90 53.76 42.08
C ILE A 486 -25.97 53.07 43.10
N LEU A 487 -26.47 52.13 43.91
CA LEU A 487 -25.67 51.50 44.97
C LEU A 487 -24.55 50.60 44.45
N ARG A 488 -24.73 49.97 43.27
CA ARG A 488 -23.71 49.12 42.64
C ARG A 488 -22.42 49.85 42.21
N ASN A 489 -22.48 51.17 42.02
CA ASN A 489 -21.38 51.99 41.50
C ASN A 489 -20.59 52.74 42.59
N LEU A 490 -20.96 52.61 43.88
CA LEU A 490 -20.27 53.30 44.96
C LEU A 490 -18.86 52.74 45.18
N PRO A 491 -17.82 53.60 45.32
CA PRO A 491 -16.49 53.14 45.70
C PRO A 491 -16.54 52.48 47.08
N LEU A 492 -15.69 51.47 47.30
CA LEU A 492 -15.57 50.64 48.52
C LEU A 492 -16.75 49.67 48.79
N ILE A 493 -18.01 50.11 48.69
CA ILE A 493 -19.18 49.30 49.09
C ILE A 493 -20.04 48.78 47.94
N GLY A 494 -19.83 49.25 46.70
CA GLY A 494 -20.65 48.85 45.54
C GLY A 494 -20.64 47.36 45.23
N ARG A 495 -19.58 46.61 45.63
CA ARG A 495 -19.50 45.15 45.50
C ARG A 495 -20.52 44.38 46.35
N LEU A 496 -21.06 44.99 47.42
CA LEU A 496 -22.11 44.37 48.25
C LEU A 496 -23.51 44.50 47.61
N PHE A 497 -23.67 45.38 46.62
CA PHE A 497 -24.95 45.70 45.99
C PHE A 497 -25.01 45.26 44.51
N LYS A 498 -24.06 44.41 44.08
CA LYS A 498 -24.04 43.77 42.77
C LYS A 498 -23.75 42.29 42.85
N ARG A 499 -24.39 41.53 41.97
CA ARG A 499 -24.12 40.13 41.68
C ARG A 499 -23.50 40.05 40.29
N THR A 500 -22.24 39.62 40.23
CA THR A 500 -21.57 39.31 38.97
C THR A 500 -21.70 37.81 38.72
N THR A 501 -22.37 37.45 37.64
CA THR A 501 -22.39 36.09 37.13
C THR A 501 -21.42 36.01 35.96
N LYS A 502 -20.48 35.07 36.02
CA LYS A 502 -19.51 34.81 34.95
C LYS A 502 -19.74 33.40 34.45
N GLU A 503 -20.29 33.28 33.25
CA GLU A 503 -20.51 31.99 32.58
C GLU A 503 -19.47 31.83 31.48
N LYS A 504 -18.67 30.77 31.56
CA LYS A 504 -17.72 30.39 30.52
C LYS A 504 -18.24 29.14 29.83
N LYS A 505 -18.29 29.16 28.50
CA LYS A 505 -18.62 28.00 27.67
C LYS A 505 -17.51 27.79 26.65
N GLU A 506 -16.94 26.60 26.67
CA GLU A 506 -15.91 26.17 25.73
C GLU A 506 -16.49 25.00 24.93
N ARG A 507 -16.84 25.29 23.68
CA ARG A 507 -17.36 24.31 22.74
C ARG A 507 -16.31 23.99 21.71
N GLU A 508 -16.35 22.79 21.19
CA GLU A 508 -15.41 22.32 20.19
C GLU A 508 -16.15 21.62 19.05
N VAL A 509 -15.89 22.07 17.82
CA VAL A 509 -16.44 21.45 16.61
C VAL A 509 -15.40 20.47 16.08
N LEU A 510 -15.74 19.19 16.10
CA LEU A 510 -14.91 18.09 15.62
C LEU A 510 -15.44 17.53 14.29
N ILE A 511 -14.52 17.18 13.39
CA ILE A 511 -14.84 16.52 12.12
C ILE A 511 -14.31 15.09 12.16
N PHE A 512 -15.24 14.14 12.16
CA PHE A 512 -14.97 12.70 12.10
C PHE A 512 -15.19 12.18 10.69
N LEU A 513 -14.38 11.21 10.29
CA LEU A 513 -14.42 10.54 9.00
C LEU A 513 -14.41 9.04 9.21
N THR A 514 -15.26 8.32 8.49
CA THR A 514 -15.31 6.85 8.53
C THR A 514 -15.51 6.36 7.10
N PRO A 515 -14.48 5.77 6.47
CA PRO A 515 -14.62 5.15 5.17
C PRO A 515 -15.05 3.68 5.31
N HIS A 516 -15.75 3.17 4.31
CA HIS A 516 -16.13 1.76 4.22
C HIS A 516 -15.98 1.22 2.80
N ILE A 517 -15.31 0.09 2.63
CA ILE A 517 -15.19 -0.58 1.33
C ILE A 517 -16.50 -1.32 1.05
N VAL A 518 -17.19 -0.94 -0.02
CA VAL A 518 -18.45 -1.57 -0.42
C VAL A 518 -18.14 -2.91 -1.09
N LYS A 519 -18.35 -4.01 -0.39
CA LYS A 519 -18.23 -5.37 -0.93
C LYS A 519 -19.53 -5.75 -1.67
N ARG A 520 -19.41 -6.26 -2.89
CA ARG A 520 -20.53 -6.93 -3.58
C ARG A 520 -20.66 -8.36 -3.04
N TYR A 521 -21.89 -8.75 -2.69
CA TYR A 521 -22.26 -10.13 -2.33
C TYR A 521 -22.65 -10.93 -3.56
#